data_AF-A0A377NJH7-F1
#
_entry.id   AF-A0A377NJH7-F1
#
_cell.length_a   1.000
_cell.length_b   1.000
_cell.length_c   1.000
_cell.angle_alpha   90.00
_cell.angle_beta   90.00
_cell.angle_gamma   90.00
#
_symmetry.space_group_name_H-M   'P 1'
#
loop_
_entity.id
_entity.type
_entity.pdbx_description
1 polymer ?
#
loop_
_entity_poly.entity_id
_entity_poly.type
_entity_poly.pdbx_seq_one_letter_code
_entity_poly.pdbx_strand_id
1 'polypeptide(L)'
;MKRELAIEFSRVTEAAALAGYKWLGRGDKNLADNAAVQAMRIMLNKVDIDGQIVIGEGEIDEAPMLYIGEQVGTGKGDAVDIAVDPIEGTRMTAMGQSNALAVLAVGDKGSFLNAPDMYMEKIAVGPVPKARLT
;
A
#
# COMPACT_ATOMS: atom_id res chain seq x y z
N MET A 1 14.41 4.04 -11.17
CA MET A 1 14.07 4.51 -9.81
C MET A 1 15.29 5.05 -9.05
N LYS A 2 15.20 6.26 -8.49
CA LYS A 2 16.27 6.86 -7.67
C LYS A 2 16.26 6.28 -6.25
N ARG A 3 17.43 5.91 -5.72
CA ARG A 3 17.60 5.43 -4.33
C ARG A 3 17.13 6.43 -3.28
N GLU A 4 17.18 7.72 -3.60
CA GLU A 4 16.73 8.82 -2.74
C GLU A 4 15.24 8.74 -2.40
N LEU A 5 14.41 8.12 -3.26
CA LEU A 5 12.97 7.97 -3.00
C LEU A 5 12.66 6.97 -1.88
N ALA A 6 13.62 6.11 -1.49
CA ALA A 6 13.39 5.10 -0.47
C ALA A 6 12.98 5.71 0.89
N ILE A 7 13.55 6.87 1.26
CA ILE A 7 13.17 7.56 2.50
C ILE A 7 11.82 8.26 2.38
N GLU A 8 11.47 8.77 1.19
CA GLU A 8 10.16 9.37 0.96
C GLU A 8 9.05 8.31 1.08
N PHE A 9 9.27 7.11 0.55
CA PHE A 9 8.33 5.99 0.70
C PHE A 9 8.19 5.52 2.14
N SER A 10 9.24 5.55 2.96
CA SER A 10 9.09 5.23 4.39
C SER A 10 8.15 6.23 5.08
N ARG A 11 8.28 7.52 4.76
CA ARG A 11 7.41 8.59 5.31
C ARG A 11 5.94 8.42 4.90
N VAL A 12 5.67 7.86 3.71
CA VAL A 12 4.31 7.50 3.30
C VAL A 12 3.71 6.48 4.25
N THR A 13 4.42 5.37 4.51
CA THR A 13 3.94 4.32 5.42
C THR A 13 3.87 4.79 6.88
N GLU A 14 4.79 5.64 7.33
CA GLU A 14 4.75 6.25 8.67
C GLU A 14 3.48 7.09 8.86
N ALA A 15 3.13 7.92 7.88
CA ALA A 15 1.93 8.76 7.95
C ALA A 15 0.65 7.93 7.99
N ALA A 16 0.57 6.89 7.14
CA ALA A 16 -0.56 5.96 7.12
C ALA A 16 -0.71 5.22 8.46
N ALA A 17 0.39 4.66 8.99
CA ALA A 17 0.39 3.95 10.26
C ALA A 17 0.00 4.86 11.43
N LEU A 18 0.49 6.10 11.48
CA LEU A 18 0.13 7.07 12.52
C LEU A 18 -1.34 7.48 12.45
N ALA A 19 -1.91 7.61 11.24
CA ALA A 19 -3.32 7.91 11.05
C ALA A 19 -4.21 6.74 11.50
N GLY A 20 -3.90 5.51 11.06
CA GLY A 20 -4.58 4.30 11.48
C GLY A 20 -4.48 4.04 12.99
N TYR A 21 -3.31 4.31 13.60
CA TYR A 21 -3.09 4.17 15.04
C TYR A 21 -4.05 5.01 15.89
N LYS A 22 -4.53 6.16 15.40
CA LYS A 22 -5.53 6.97 16.11
C LYS A 22 -6.84 6.21 16.35
N TRP A 23 -7.11 5.17 15.56
CA TRP A 23 -8.31 4.33 15.62
C TRP A 23 -8.09 2.96 16.27
N LEU A 24 -6.89 2.70 16.82
CA LEU A 24 -6.58 1.44 17.51
C LEU A 24 -7.57 1.18 18.66
N GLY A 25 -8.21 0.01 18.63
CA GLY A 25 -9.13 -0.42 19.69
C GLY A 25 -10.47 0.32 19.74
N ARG A 26 -10.82 1.10 18.70
CA ARG A 26 -12.08 1.88 18.66
C ARG A 26 -13.27 1.12 18.08
N GLY A 27 -13.10 -0.12 17.63
CA GLY A 27 -14.18 -0.94 17.08
C GLY A 27 -14.67 -0.52 15.69
N ASP A 28 -14.06 0.50 15.06
CA ASP A 28 -14.42 0.96 13.72
C ASP A 28 -13.28 0.73 12.73
N LYS A 29 -13.40 -0.35 11.95
CA LYS A 29 -12.40 -0.72 10.96
C LYS A 29 -12.40 0.22 9.74
N ASN A 30 -13.56 0.74 9.35
CA ASN A 30 -13.71 1.52 8.12
C ASN A 30 -13.15 2.94 8.33
N LEU A 31 -13.38 3.53 9.50
CA LEU A 31 -12.78 4.83 9.83
C LEU A 31 -11.26 4.74 10.04
N ALA A 32 -10.77 3.65 10.61
CA ALA A 32 -9.34 3.39 10.71
C ALA A 32 -8.69 3.36 9.33
N ASP A 33 -9.29 2.58 8.43
CA ASP A 33 -8.81 2.38 7.07
C ASP A 33 -8.84 3.66 6.25
N ASN A 34 -9.98 4.36 6.24
CA ASN A 34 -10.14 5.63 5.55
C ASN A 34 -9.10 6.66 6.00
N ALA A 35 -8.80 6.74 7.31
CA ALA A 35 -7.79 7.65 7.83
C ALA A 35 -6.38 7.33 7.28
N ALA A 36 -6.04 6.05 7.15
CA ALA A 36 -4.75 5.62 6.59
C ALA A 36 -4.69 5.84 5.07
N VAL A 37 -5.74 5.49 4.33
CA VAL A 37 -5.87 5.73 2.87
C VAL A 37 -5.63 7.22 2.56
N GLN A 38 -6.30 8.11 3.28
CA GLN A 38 -6.14 9.55 3.11
C GLN A 38 -4.71 10.01 3.38
N ALA A 39 -4.12 9.60 4.50
CA ALA A 39 -2.78 9.99 4.89
C ALA A 39 -1.73 9.47 3.89
N MET A 40 -1.86 8.22 3.46
CA MET A 40 -1.01 7.60 2.45
C MET A 40 -1.06 8.37 1.13
N ARG A 41 -2.26 8.62 0.60
CA ARG A 41 -2.48 9.36 -0.65
C ARG A 41 -1.92 10.78 -0.60
N ILE A 42 -2.13 11.50 0.50
CA ILE A 42 -1.58 12.86 0.71
C ILE A 42 -0.06 12.85 0.66
N MET A 43 0.58 11.84 1.25
CA MET A 43 2.03 11.74 1.26
C MET A 43 2.58 11.30 -0.09
N LEU A 44 1.95 10.34 -0.77
CA LEU A 44 2.32 9.92 -2.13
C LEU A 44 2.31 11.11 -3.09
N ASN A 45 1.28 11.97 -3.02
CA ASN A 45 1.15 13.15 -3.90
C ASN A 45 2.19 14.26 -3.64
N LYS A 46 3.10 14.09 -2.68
CA LYS A 46 4.25 14.98 -2.46
C LYS A 46 5.55 14.41 -3.00
N VAL A 47 5.58 13.14 -3.41
CA VAL A 47 6.77 12.46 -3.90
C VAL A 47 6.96 12.75 -5.40
N ASP A 48 8.20 13.03 -5.80
CA ASP A 48 8.58 13.24 -7.21
C ASP A 48 8.64 11.90 -7.98
N ILE A 49 7.45 11.38 -8.29
CA ILE A 49 7.19 10.25 -9.19
C ILE A 49 6.02 10.53 -10.14
N ASP A 50 6.00 9.82 -11.27
CA ASP A 50 4.83 9.61 -12.12
C ASP A 50 4.25 8.23 -11.79
N GLY A 51 3.53 8.16 -10.66
CA GLY A 51 3.11 6.89 -10.05
C GLY A 51 1.72 6.47 -10.49
N GLN A 52 1.53 5.19 -10.78
CA GLN A 52 0.23 4.59 -11.02
C GLN A 52 -0.07 3.52 -9.97
N ILE A 53 -1.24 3.61 -9.33
CA ILE A 53 -1.74 2.54 -8.47
C ILE A 53 -2.13 1.35 -9.36
N VAL A 54 -1.50 0.20 -9.16
CA VAL A 54 -1.85 -1.05 -9.86
C VAL A 54 -2.40 -2.12 -8.92
N ILE A 55 -2.18 -1.97 -7.62
CA ILE A 55 -2.83 -2.74 -6.54
C ILE A 55 -3.20 -1.73 -5.46
N GLY A 56 -4.48 -1.67 -5.08
CA GLY A 56 -4.98 -0.70 -4.10
C GLY A 56 -6.34 -1.10 -3.53
N GLU A 57 -7.12 -0.10 -3.11
CA GLU A 57 -8.38 -0.29 -2.35
C GLU A 57 -9.51 -0.95 -3.15
N GLY A 58 -9.41 -0.97 -4.47
CA GLY A 58 -10.40 -1.55 -5.38
C GLY A 58 -10.47 -0.83 -6.71
N GLU A 59 -11.51 -1.14 -7.48
CA GLU A 59 -11.83 -0.43 -8.73
C GLU A 59 -12.36 0.99 -8.44
N ILE A 60 -12.30 1.89 -9.43
CA ILE A 60 -12.72 3.30 -9.27
C ILE A 60 -14.18 3.47 -8.79
N ASP A 61 -15.05 2.53 -9.15
CA ASP A 61 -16.47 2.55 -8.76
C ASP A 61 -16.68 2.13 -7.29
N GLU A 62 -15.69 1.46 -6.69
CA GLU A 62 -15.76 0.88 -5.34
C GLU A 62 -14.90 1.67 -4.33
N ALA A 63 -13.80 2.28 -4.80
CA ALA A 63 -12.83 3.00 -3.99
C ALA A 63 -12.65 4.46 -4.46
N PRO A 64 -12.98 5.47 -3.64
CA PRO A 64 -12.82 6.89 -4.03
C PRO A 64 -11.37 7.38 -4.00
N MET A 65 -10.45 6.62 -3.40
CA MET A 65 -9.03 6.94 -3.24
C MET A 65 -8.21 5.66 -3.33
N LEU A 66 -7.00 5.77 -3.87
CA LEU A 66 -6.07 4.67 -4.11
C LEU A 66 -6.69 3.52 -4.91
N TYR A 67 -7.56 3.86 -5.86
CA TYR A 67 -8.18 2.90 -6.77
C TYR A 67 -7.19 2.46 -7.87
N ILE A 68 -7.44 1.29 -8.44
CA ILE A 68 -6.62 0.75 -9.53
C ILE A 68 -6.67 1.70 -10.74
N GLY A 69 -5.50 2.16 -11.16
CA GLY A 69 -5.32 3.12 -12.25
C GLY A 69 -5.14 4.57 -11.78
N GLU A 70 -5.33 4.88 -10.50
CA GLU A 70 -5.14 6.24 -9.98
C GLU A 70 -3.70 6.72 -10.22
N GLN A 71 -3.56 7.96 -10.69
CA GLN A 71 -2.28 8.65 -10.80
C GLN A 71 -1.94 9.37 -9.50
N VAL A 72 -0.75 9.11 -8.97
CA VAL A 72 -0.24 9.68 -7.71
C VAL A 72 1.20 10.18 -7.87
N GLY A 73 1.59 11.08 -6.98
CA GLY A 73 2.87 11.79 -7.07
C GLY A 73 2.75 13.16 -7.71
N THR A 74 3.87 13.87 -7.83
CA THR A 74 3.89 15.21 -8.44
C THR A 74 3.86 15.17 -9.97
N GLY A 75 3.92 13.98 -10.58
CA GLY A 75 4.04 13.78 -12.04
C GLY A 75 5.44 14.08 -12.57
N LYS A 76 6.41 14.33 -11.70
CA LYS A 76 7.83 14.49 -12.05
C LYS A 76 8.56 13.19 -11.73
N GLY A 77 9.65 12.89 -12.43
CA GLY A 77 10.49 11.74 -12.10
C GLY A 77 10.14 10.49 -12.90
N ASP A 78 10.45 9.32 -12.32
CA ASP A 78 10.31 8.04 -13.02
C ASP A 78 8.85 7.58 -13.03
N ALA A 79 8.43 6.95 -14.13
CA ALA A 79 7.16 6.24 -14.22
C ALA A 79 7.23 4.93 -13.42
N VAL A 80 6.39 4.78 -12.42
CA VAL A 80 6.43 3.64 -11.48
C VAL A 80 5.06 3.05 -11.23
N ASP A 81 5.04 1.74 -11.01
CA ASP A 81 3.86 1.03 -10.52
C ASP A 81 3.89 0.99 -9.00
N ILE A 82 2.72 1.15 -8.40
CA ILE A 82 2.55 1.23 -6.95
C ILE A 82 1.51 0.22 -6.50
N ALA A 83 1.88 -0.56 -5.49
CA ALA A 83 0.99 -1.43 -4.75
C ALA A 83 0.86 -0.91 -3.31
N VAL A 84 -0.36 -0.70 -2.84
CA VAL A 84 -0.64 -0.17 -1.50
C VAL A 84 -1.54 -1.10 -0.70
N ASP A 85 -1.31 -1.10 0.61
CA ASP A 85 -2.24 -1.60 1.61
C ASP A 85 -2.14 -0.67 2.84
N PRO A 86 -2.93 0.42 2.86
CA PRO A 86 -2.84 1.46 3.88
C PRO A 86 -3.02 0.94 5.31
N ILE A 87 -3.87 -0.07 5.51
CA ILE A 87 -3.91 -0.88 6.73
C ILE A 87 -4.14 -2.34 6.35
N GLU A 88 -3.04 -3.10 6.35
CA GLU A 88 -3.16 -4.55 6.37
C GLU A 88 -3.66 -4.96 7.76
N GLY A 89 -4.84 -5.59 7.79
CA GLY A 89 -5.50 -5.96 9.03
C GLY A 89 -6.37 -4.89 9.69
N THR A 90 -7.25 -4.22 8.93
CA THR A 90 -8.21 -3.22 9.45
C THR A 90 -9.00 -3.69 10.69
N ARG A 91 -9.43 -4.96 10.72
CA ARG A 91 -10.09 -5.57 11.89
C ARG A 91 -9.14 -5.64 13.10
N MET A 92 -7.88 -6.01 12.90
CA MET A 92 -6.89 -6.09 13.98
C MET A 92 -6.66 -4.70 14.59
N THR A 93 -6.59 -3.65 13.76
CA THR A 93 -6.55 -2.26 14.23
C THR A 93 -7.79 -1.90 15.05
N ALA A 94 -8.99 -2.16 14.52
CA ALA A 94 -10.24 -1.84 15.22
C ALA A 94 -10.37 -2.56 16.58
N MET A 95 -9.85 -3.79 16.67
CA MET A 95 -9.91 -4.63 17.88
C MET A 95 -8.70 -4.47 18.81
N GLY A 96 -7.69 -3.66 18.46
CA GLY A 96 -6.50 -3.48 19.29
C GLY A 96 -5.60 -4.73 19.34
N GLN A 97 -5.54 -5.49 18.24
CA GLN A 97 -4.77 -6.73 18.12
C GLN A 97 -3.41 -6.49 17.45
N SER A 98 -2.51 -7.46 17.61
CA SER A 98 -1.17 -7.43 17.00
C SER A 98 -1.21 -7.58 15.47
N ASN A 99 -0.09 -7.26 14.82
CA ASN A 99 0.19 -7.53 13.39
C ASN A 99 -0.58 -6.70 12.36
N ALA A 100 -1.25 -5.61 12.76
CA ALA A 100 -1.68 -4.59 11.80
C ALA A 100 -0.48 -3.73 11.36
N LEU A 101 -0.39 -3.40 10.07
CA LEU A 101 0.70 -2.59 9.50
C LEU A 101 0.24 -1.79 8.27
N ALA A 102 0.96 -0.71 7.93
CA ALA A 102 0.79 -0.01 6.66
C ALA A 102 1.87 -0.45 5.68
N VAL A 103 1.49 -0.81 4.45
CA VAL A 103 2.38 -1.40 3.45
C VAL A 103 2.33 -0.62 2.14
N LEU A 104 3.50 -0.48 1.52
CA LEU A 104 3.69 0.12 0.21
C LEU A 104 4.81 -0.64 -0.50
N ALA A 105 4.59 -0.98 -1.76
CA ALA A 105 5.63 -1.44 -2.66
C ALA A 105 5.63 -0.59 -3.93
N VAL A 106 6.83 -0.30 -4.43
CA VAL A 106 7.03 0.50 -5.65
C VAL A 106 7.99 -0.26 -6.55
N GLY A 107 7.65 -0.36 -7.81
CA GLY A 107 8.45 -1.02 -8.83
C GLY A 107 8.50 -0.22 -10.12
N ASP A 108 9.39 -0.60 -11.04
CA ASP A 108 9.36 -0.04 -12.39
C ASP A 108 8.01 -0.38 -13.05
N LYS A 109 7.58 0.43 -14.02
CA LYS A 109 6.32 0.20 -14.72
C LYS A 109 6.25 -1.20 -15.33
N GLY A 110 5.16 -1.93 -15.07
CA GLY A 110 4.91 -3.29 -15.51
C GLY A 110 5.58 -4.39 -14.66
N SER A 111 6.14 -4.05 -13.49
CA SER A 111 6.85 -5.02 -12.64
C SER A 111 5.96 -5.82 -11.70
N PHE A 112 4.75 -5.35 -11.42
CA PHE A 112 3.77 -6.09 -10.63
C PHE A 112 2.87 -6.95 -11.50
N LEU A 113 2.48 -8.11 -10.97
CA LEU A 113 1.48 -8.96 -11.60
C LEU A 113 0.12 -8.28 -11.50
N ASN A 114 -0.49 -7.97 -12.63
CA ASN A 114 -1.88 -7.54 -12.70
C ASN A 114 -2.79 -8.76 -12.46
N ALA A 115 -3.17 -8.98 -11.21
CA ALA A 115 -4.09 -10.02 -10.81
C ALA A 115 -5.46 -9.42 -10.48
N PRO A 116 -6.57 -10.11 -10.81
CA PRO A 116 -7.89 -9.70 -10.32
C PRO A 116 -7.98 -9.90 -8.79
N ASP A 117 -8.94 -9.22 -8.16
CA ASP A 117 -9.23 -9.42 -6.74
C ASP A 117 -9.83 -10.81 -6.49
N MET A 118 -8.95 -11.76 -6.17
CA MET A 118 -9.30 -13.16 -5.93
C MET A 118 -8.34 -13.82 -4.94
N TYR A 119 -8.75 -14.97 -4.39
CA TYR A 119 -7.87 -15.78 -3.57
C TYR A 119 -6.67 -16.31 -4.36
N MET A 120 -5.53 -16.41 -3.68
CA MET A 120 -4.30 -16.97 -4.21
C MET A 120 -3.68 -17.91 -3.17
N GLU A 121 -3.41 -19.14 -3.57
CA GLU A 121 -2.61 -20.08 -2.77
C GLU A 121 -1.16 -19.59 -2.74
N LYS A 122 -0.59 -19.44 -1.54
CA LYS A 122 0.75 -18.88 -1.35
C LYS A 122 1.60 -19.81 -0.49
N ILE A 123 2.81 -20.09 -0.94
CA ILE A 123 3.91 -20.61 -0.13
C ILE A 123 5.07 -19.61 -0.19
N ALA A 124 5.46 -19.08 0.97
CA ALA A 124 6.57 -18.13 1.09
C ALA A 124 7.62 -18.69 2.05
N VAL A 125 8.88 -18.70 1.60
CA VAL A 125 10.04 -19.14 2.40
C VAL A 125 11.14 -18.10 2.31
N GLY A 126 12.00 -18.04 3.32
CA GLY A 126 13.21 -17.22 3.28
C GLY A 126 14.23 -17.73 2.25
N PRO A 127 15.43 -17.12 2.17
CA PRO A 127 16.47 -17.54 1.23
C PRO A 127 16.78 -19.02 1.35
N VAL A 128 16.40 -19.80 0.34
CA VAL A 128 16.72 -21.22 0.17
C VAL A 128 17.38 -21.43 -1.20
N PRO A 129 18.27 -22.42 -1.35
CA PRO A 129 18.77 -22.79 -2.67
C PRO A 129 17.62 -23.10 -3.62
N LYS A 130 17.71 -22.64 -4.87
CA LYS A 130 16.66 -22.55 -5.92
C LYS A 130 15.88 -23.85 -6.25
N ALA A 131 16.16 -24.98 -5.61
CA ALA A 131 15.69 -26.32 -5.97
C ALA A 131 14.94 -27.07 -4.84
N ARG A 132 14.37 -26.37 -3.84
CA ARG A 132 13.76 -27.03 -2.66
C ARG A 132 12.26 -26.76 -2.44
N LEU A 133 11.57 -26.22 -3.43
CA LEU A 133 10.13 -25.99 -3.37
C LEU A 133 9.50 -26.77 -4.52
N THR A 134 9.25 -28.05 -4.27
CA THR A 134 8.48 -28.97 -5.14
C THR A 134 7.54 -29.76 -4.26
#